data_AF-A0A1G2LSQ5-F1
#
_entry.id   AF-A0A1G2LSQ5-F1
#
_cell.length_a   1.000
_cell.length_b   1.000
_cell.length_c   1.000
_cell.angle_alpha   90.00
_cell.angle_beta   90.00
_cell.angle_gamma   90.00
#
_symmetry.space_group_name_H-M   'P 1'
#
loop_
_entity.id
_entity.type
_entity.pdbx_description
1 polymer ?
#
loop_
_entity_poly.entity_id
_entity_poly.type
_entity_poly.pdbx_seq_one_letter_code
_entity_poly.pdbx_strand_id
1 'polypeptide(L)'
;MEKISEKIETENEIAKKLIELIERDKHTMLLTAVQFALRDLADGQINSALLRLKIDLDKLIINKELYNFVQKLLEDRNLTGEKFKPMI
;
A
#
# COMPACT_ATOMS: atom_id res chain seq x y z
N MET A 1 -10.77 11.57 26.67
CA MET A 1 -10.98 11.71 25.21
C MET A 1 -9.75 11.18 24.49
N GLU A 2 -9.62 9.85 24.38
CA GLU A 2 -8.29 9.21 24.18
C GLU A 2 -8.22 8.27 22.97
N LYS A 3 -9.05 8.44 21.95
CA LYS A 3 -9.15 7.41 20.88
C LYS A 3 -8.84 7.86 19.45
N ILE A 4 -8.47 9.12 19.25
CA ILE A 4 -8.12 9.62 17.90
C ILE A 4 -6.60 9.73 17.73
N SER A 5 -5.84 9.77 18.84
CA SER A 5 -4.39 10.01 18.86
C SER A 5 -3.51 8.80 18.49
N GLU A 6 -4.00 7.57 18.60
CA GLU A 6 -3.22 6.35 18.25
C GLU A 6 -3.48 5.85 16.82
N LYS A 7 -4.55 6.33 16.17
CA LYS A 7 -5.05 5.73 14.93
C LYS A 7 -4.31 6.18 13.67
N ILE A 8 -3.38 7.12 13.83
CA ILE A 8 -2.51 7.65 12.78
C ILE A 8 -1.07 7.35 13.24
N GLU A 9 -0.60 6.14 12.94
CA GLU A 9 0.77 6.00 12.50
C GLU A 9 0.89 7.05 11.37
N THR A 10 1.64 8.14 11.58
CA THR A 10 1.63 9.31 10.68
C THR A 10 1.78 8.84 9.23
N GLU A 11 1.02 9.42 8.29
CA GLU A 11 1.04 9.01 6.87
C GLU A 11 2.50 8.86 6.34
N ASN A 12 3.42 9.70 6.84
CA ASN A 12 4.86 9.59 6.59
C ASN A 12 5.51 8.31 7.10
N GLU A 13 5.18 7.84 8.31
CA GLU A 13 5.69 6.57 8.86
C GLU A 13 5.13 5.36 8.09
N ILE A 14 3.85 5.42 7.71
CA ILE A 14 3.24 4.41 6.82
C ILE A 14 3.96 4.37 5.48
N ALA A 15 4.21 5.54 4.87
CA ALA A 15 4.90 5.65 3.60
C ALA A 15 6.35 5.14 3.67
N LYS A 16 7.11 5.52 4.71
CA LYS A 16 8.47 5.00 4.94
C LYS A 16 8.49 3.49 5.04
N LYS A 17 7.58 2.92 5.83
CA LYS A 17 7.48 1.46 6.02
C LYS A 17 7.07 0.74 4.73
N LEU A 18 6.16 1.30 3.94
CA LEU A 18 5.82 0.76 2.61
C LEU A 18 7.04 0.73 1.69
N ILE A 19 7.78 1.84 1.62
CA ILE A 19 9.00 1.93 0.79
C ILE A 19 10.02 0.88 1.24
N GLU A 20 10.29 0.78 2.54
CA GLU A 20 11.22 -0.22 3.10
C GLU A 20 10.83 -1.66 2.74
N LEU A 21 9.55 -2.01 2.87
CA LEU A 21 9.06 -3.35 2.53
C LEU A 21 9.11 -3.63 1.03
N ILE A 22 8.84 -2.63 0.18
CA ILE A 22 8.96 -2.73 -1.28
C ILE A 22 10.42 -2.91 -1.70
N GLU A 23 11.34 -2.14 -1.13
CA GLU A 23 12.77 -2.24 -1.45
C GLU A 23 13.39 -3.58 -1.01
N ARG A 24 12.90 -4.15 0.10
CA ARG A 24 13.29 -5.51 0.54
C ARG A 24 12.78 -6.58 -0.41
N ASP A 25 11.63 -6.36 -1.03
CA ASP A 25 11.04 -7.30 -1.99
C ASP A 25 11.53 -7.04 -3.42
N LYS A 26 12.67 -7.66 -3.75
CA LYS A 26 13.34 -7.53 -5.06
C LYS A 26 12.45 -7.92 -6.26
N HIS A 27 11.43 -8.74 -6.07
CA HIS A 27 10.52 -9.12 -7.15
C HIS A 27 9.54 -8.00 -7.46
N THR A 28 8.98 -7.39 -6.41
CA THR A 28 7.99 -6.33 -6.49
C THR A 28 8.62 -5.04 -7.06
N MET A 29 9.88 -4.74 -6.76
CA MET A 29 10.59 -3.56 -7.29
C MET A 29 10.68 -3.49 -8.84
N LEU A 30 10.58 -4.62 -9.54
CA LEU A 30 10.70 -4.67 -11.01
C LEU A 30 9.37 -4.38 -11.75
N LEU A 31 8.26 -4.27 -11.03
CA LEU A 31 6.94 -4.13 -11.64
C LEU A 31 6.56 -2.66 -11.88
N THR A 32 5.86 -2.43 -12.99
CA THR A 32 5.42 -1.08 -13.39
C THR A 32 4.42 -0.47 -12.40
N ALA A 33 3.49 -1.24 -11.82
CA ALA A 33 2.53 -0.67 -10.87
C ALA A 33 3.18 -0.33 -9.52
N VAL A 34 4.26 -1.03 -9.14
CA VAL A 34 5.11 -0.67 -8.00
C VAL A 34 5.87 0.62 -8.23
N GLN A 35 6.43 0.83 -9.43
CA GLN A 35 7.05 2.12 -9.77
C GLN A 35 6.04 3.28 -9.67
N PHE A 36 4.81 3.05 -10.12
CA PHE A 36 3.73 4.02 -9.93
C PHE A 36 3.34 4.20 -8.47
N ALA A 37 3.32 3.13 -7.67
CA ALA A 37 3.05 3.22 -6.24
C ALA A 37 4.13 4.02 -5.49
N LEU A 38 5.41 3.84 -5.81
CA LEU A 38 6.51 4.62 -5.22
C LEU A 38 6.38 6.11 -5.57
N ARG A 39 6.00 6.45 -6.81
CA ARG A 39 5.70 7.83 -7.20
C ARG A 39 4.51 8.38 -6.41
N ASP A 40 3.40 7.63 -6.36
CA ASP A 40 2.21 8.05 -5.63
C ASP A 40 2.52 8.25 -4.12
N LEU A 41 3.39 7.42 -3.52
CA LEU A 41 3.87 7.60 -2.15
C LEU A 41 4.70 8.88 -1.98
N ALA A 42 5.60 9.17 -2.92
CA ALA A 42 6.39 10.40 -2.93
C ALA A 42 5.51 11.66 -3.05
N ASP A 43 4.39 11.55 -3.78
CA ASP A 43 3.40 12.61 -3.94
C ASP A 43 2.37 12.67 -2.78
N GLY A 44 2.50 11.83 -1.76
CA GLY A 44 1.59 11.77 -0.60
C GLY A 44 0.24 11.08 -0.88
N GLN A 45 0.09 10.42 -2.02
CA GLN A 45 -1.12 9.71 -2.46
C GLN A 45 -1.13 8.24 -2.02
N ILE A 46 -1.09 8.00 -0.71
CA ILE A 46 -0.98 6.64 -0.13
C ILE A 46 -2.11 5.70 -0.59
N ASN A 47 -3.36 6.18 -0.70
CA ASN A 47 -4.48 5.33 -1.12
C ASN A 47 -4.31 4.79 -2.54
N SER A 48 -3.87 5.64 -3.47
CA SER A 48 -3.57 5.26 -4.86
C SER A 48 -2.43 4.24 -4.90
N ALA A 49 -1.38 4.47 -4.11
CA ALA A 49 -0.25 3.56 -4.00
C ALA A 49 -0.67 2.17 -3.50
N LEU A 50 -1.46 2.10 -2.42
CA LEU A 50 -1.94 0.83 -1.84
C LEU A 50 -2.72 -0.02 -2.84
N LEU A 51 -3.59 0.61 -3.63
CA LEU A 51 -4.39 -0.08 -4.64
C LEU A 51 -3.54 -0.64 -5.78
N ARG A 52 -2.56 0.13 -6.26
CA ARG A 52 -1.61 -0.34 -7.28
C ARG A 52 -0.75 -1.49 -6.77
N LEU A 53 -0.22 -1.36 -5.55
CA LEU A 53 0.55 -2.41 -4.89
C LEU A 53 -0.27 -3.69 -4.78
N LYS A 54 -1.54 -3.62 -4.37
CA LYS A 54 -2.40 -4.81 -4.24
C LYS A 54 -2.53 -5.59 -5.55
N ILE A 55 -2.72 -4.91 -6.68
CA ILE A 55 -2.83 -5.54 -8.01
C ILE A 55 -1.56 -6.33 -8.35
N ASP A 56 -0.39 -5.77 -8.05
CA ASP A 56 0.89 -6.41 -8.33
C ASP A 56 1.16 -7.56 -7.36
N LEU A 57 0.86 -7.35 -6.08
CA LEU A 57 1.04 -8.34 -5.05
C LEU A 57 0.16 -9.59 -5.32
N ASP A 58 -1.08 -9.42 -5.76
CA ASP A 58 -1.96 -10.56 -6.12
C ASP A 58 -1.45 -11.43 -7.27
N LYS A 59 -0.57 -10.89 -8.12
CA LYS A 59 -0.01 -11.59 -9.29
C LYS A 59 1.27 -12.34 -8.96
N LEU A 60 1.87 -12.10 -7.79
CA LEU A 60 3.12 -12.71 -7.39
C LEU A 60 2.90 -13.74 -6.27
N ILE A 61 3.83 -14.70 -6.16
CA ILE A 61 3.97 -15.54 -4.97
C ILE A 61 5.03 -14.85 -4.10
N ILE A 62 4.59 -14.08 -3.10
CA ILE A 62 5.32 -12.91 -2.58
C ILE A 62 5.79 -13.01 -1.12
N ASN A 63 6.61 -12.01 -0.76
CA ASN A 63 6.86 -11.52 0.58
C ASN A 63 5.54 -11.29 1.36
N LYS A 64 5.25 -12.23 2.28
CA LYS A 64 4.03 -12.26 3.09
C LYS A 64 3.87 -11.05 4.02
N GLU A 65 4.97 -10.40 4.40
CA GLU A 65 4.95 -9.22 5.26
C GLU A 65 4.38 -8.00 4.52
N LEU A 66 4.91 -7.71 3.31
CA LEU A 66 4.42 -6.62 2.46
C LEU A 66 2.94 -6.83 2.10
N TYR A 67 2.56 -8.06 1.72
CA TYR A 67 1.17 -8.41 1.42
C TYR A 67 0.23 -8.10 2.60
N ASN A 68 0.54 -8.64 3.77
CA ASN A 68 -0.30 -8.47 4.96
C ASN A 68 -0.40 -7.01 5.38
N PHE A 69 0.70 -6.26 5.26
CA PHE A 69 0.73 -4.84 5.60
C PHE A 69 -0.17 -4.02 4.67
N VAL A 70 -0.05 -4.22 3.34
CA VAL A 70 -0.91 -3.55 2.35
C VAL A 70 -2.38 -3.94 2.55
N GLN A 71 -2.68 -5.22 2.77
CA GLN A 71 -4.05 -5.70 3.01
C GLN A 71 -4.68 -5.04 4.25
N LYS A 72 -3.95 -4.99 5.37
CA LYS A 72 -4.43 -4.35 6.60
C LYS A 72 -4.71 -2.85 6.37
N LEU A 73 -3.82 -2.14 5.68
CA LEU A 73 -4.02 -0.72 5.39
C LEU A 73 -5.23 -0.48 4.47
N LEU A 74 -5.47 -1.37 3.49
CA LEU A 74 -6.66 -1.29 2.65
C LEU A 74 -7.94 -1.51 3.48
N GLU A 75 -7.95 -2.46 4.40
CA GLU A 75 -9.09 -2.71 5.30
C GLU A 75 -9.34 -1.53 6.25
N ASP A 76 -8.28 -1.04 6.91
CA ASP A 76 -8.35 0.10 7.84
C ASP A 76 -8.87 1.37 7.14
N ARG A 77 -8.59 1.51 5.84
CA ARG A 77 -9.03 2.63 5.00
C ARG A 77 -10.31 2.35 4.21
N ASN A 78 -10.92 1.18 4.37
CA ASN A 78 -12.14 0.74 3.66
C ASN A 78 -12.00 0.81 2.12
N LEU A 79 -10.81 0.43 1.62
CA LEU A 79 -10.43 0.38 0.21
C LEU A 79 -10.53 -1.04 -0.39
N THR A 80 -11.04 -2.02 0.35
CA THR A 80 -11.25 -3.40 -0.13
C THR A 80 -12.55 -3.52 -0.95
N GLY A 81 -12.54 -4.45 -1.91
CA GLY A 81 -13.43 -4.47 -3.07
C GLY A 81 -14.90 -4.77 -2.80
N GLU A 82 -15.69 -3.71 -2.63
CA GLU A 82 -17.04 -3.54 -3.22
C GLU A 82 -17.25 -2.08 -3.72
N LYS A 83 -16.48 -1.11 -3.20
CA LYS A 83 -16.56 0.30 -3.58
C LYS A 83 -15.56 0.74 -4.66
N PHE A 84 -14.53 -0.04 -4.92
CA PHE A 84 -13.54 0.26 -5.95
C PHE A 84 -13.84 -0.52 -7.24
N LYS A 85 -14.80 -0.02 -8.02
CA LYS A 85 -14.83 -0.35 -9.45
C LYS A 85 -13.94 0.69 -10.14
N PRO A 86 -12.78 0.31 -10.72
CA PRO A 86 -12.11 1.24 -11.62
C PRO A 86 -13.11 1.63 -12.70
N MET A 87 -13.37 2.93 -12.87
CA MET A 87 -14.13 3.41 -14.02
C MET A 87 -13.31 3.06 -15.26
N ILE A 88 -13.85 2.13 -16.05
CA ILE A 88 -13.35 1.74 -17.36
C ILE A 88 -13.63 2.87 -18.34
#